data_AF-A0AAQ3KYN1-F1
#
_entry.id   AF-A0AAQ3KYN1-F1
#
_cell.length_a   1.000
_cell.length_b   1.000
_cell.length_c   1.000
_cell.angle_alpha   90.00
_cell.angle_beta   90.00
_cell.angle_gamma   90.00
#
_symmetry.space_group_name_H-M   'P 1'
#
loop_
_entity.id
_entity.type
_entity.pdbx_description
1 polymer ?
#
loop_
_entity_poly.entity_id
_entity_poly.type
_entity_poly.pdbx_seq_one_letter_code
_entity_poly.pdbx_strand_id
1 'polypeptide(L)'
;MNLPVVFMCLYFSLLHHSAAQNGMNGACGGLIISNGKVFTTCNSLPYLSSELHWTYHSTNNTVDIAYQAPVSSYGWVAWAINPTGTEMDGANTFLAFHDNSGVATVYTTKLTSRGVNMNDFKDDEKLSFAVHDKKAMYSGRDYIIYATLDLPNNNTKQNTLWQQGPSMSNGAASSHDTRTGSGNIFGC
;
A
#
# COMPACT_ATOMS: atom_id res chain seq x y z
N MET A 1 -62.09 1.89 -47.48
CA MET A 1 -61.06 2.24 -48.48
C MET A 1 -59.82 2.72 -47.74
N ASN A 2 -58.65 2.21 -48.16
CA ASN A 2 -57.27 2.62 -47.88
C ASN A 2 -56.57 2.18 -46.56
N LEU A 3 -55.74 1.13 -46.72
CA LEU A 3 -54.54 0.73 -45.93
C LEU A 3 -53.39 1.76 -46.10
N PRO A 4 -52.18 1.60 -45.50
CA PRO A 4 -51.76 0.99 -44.22
C PRO A 4 -50.71 1.87 -43.47
N VAL A 5 -50.38 1.56 -42.21
CA VAL A 5 -49.01 1.80 -41.69
C VAL A 5 -48.61 0.63 -40.80
N VAL A 6 -47.62 -0.12 -41.30
CA VAL A 6 -46.89 -1.15 -40.57
C VAL A 6 -45.97 -0.44 -39.57
N PHE A 7 -46.11 -0.71 -38.27
CA PHE A 7 -45.05 -0.43 -37.32
C PHE A 7 -44.62 -1.72 -36.64
N MET A 8 -43.59 -2.29 -37.24
CA MET A 8 -42.76 -3.38 -36.77
C MET A 8 -42.10 -2.97 -35.45
N CYS A 9 -42.73 -3.28 -34.30
CA CYS A 9 -42.07 -3.20 -33.00
C CYS A 9 -41.11 -4.38 -32.86
N LEU A 10 -39.87 -4.12 -33.28
CA LEU A 10 -38.71 -4.96 -33.07
C LEU A 10 -38.62 -5.45 -31.63
N TYR A 11 -38.50 -6.77 -31.50
CA TYR A 11 -38.05 -7.47 -30.31
C TYR A 11 -36.74 -6.88 -29.80
N PHE A 12 -36.79 -6.04 -28.77
CA PHE A 12 -35.68 -5.87 -27.84
C PHE A 12 -36.00 -6.69 -26.60
N SER A 13 -35.78 -8.00 -26.71
CA SER A 13 -35.52 -8.84 -25.55
C SER A 13 -34.31 -8.24 -24.84
N LEU A 14 -34.57 -7.45 -23.80
CA LEU A 14 -33.59 -7.01 -22.81
C LEU A 14 -33.01 -8.27 -22.17
N LEU A 15 -31.93 -8.78 -22.76
CA LEU A 15 -30.96 -9.59 -22.07
C LEU A 15 -30.44 -8.72 -20.92
N HIS A 16 -31.11 -8.83 -19.77
CA HIS A 16 -30.58 -8.40 -18.51
C HIS A 16 -29.33 -9.25 -18.28
N HIS A 17 -28.19 -8.76 -18.75
CA HIS A 17 -26.91 -9.15 -18.20
C HIS A 17 -26.96 -8.73 -16.74
N SER A 18 -27.35 -9.65 -15.87
CA SER A 18 -27.04 -9.57 -14.45
C SER A 18 -25.52 -9.60 -14.35
N ALA A 19 -24.88 -8.42 -14.42
CA ALA A 19 -23.58 -8.28 -13.81
C ALA A 19 -23.83 -8.53 -12.32
N ALA A 20 -23.47 -9.72 -11.86
CA ALA A 20 -23.40 -10.03 -10.44
C ALA A 20 -22.37 -9.06 -9.84
N GLN A 21 -22.81 -7.90 -9.38
CA GLN A 21 -22.04 -7.07 -8.48
C GLN A 21 -22.11 -7.77 -7.12
N ASN A 22 -21.15 -8.67 -6.88
CA ASN A 22 -20.93 -9.20 -5.55
C ASN A 22 -20.69 -8.00 -4.62
N GLY A 23 -21.46 -8.00 -3.53
CA GLY A 23 -21.63 -6.87 -2.62
C GLY A 23 -20.34 -6.35 -2.02
N MET A 24 -20.34 -5.03 -1.82
CA MET A 24 -19.33 -4.23 -1.16
C MET A 24 -19.11 -4.69 0.29
N ASN A 25 -17.95 -5.33 0.54
CA ASN A 25 -17.11 -5.11 1.73
C ASN A 25 -15.68 -5.69 1.58
N GLY A 26 -15.12 -5.75 0.37
CA GLY A 26 -13.80 -6.31 0.14
C GLY A 26 -13.24 -5.92 -1.21
N ALA A 27 -12.00 -5.44 -1.23
CA ALA A 27 -11.21 -5.44 -2.44
C ALA A 27 -9.74 -5.69 -2.08
N CYS A 28 -9.33 -6.93 -2.30
CA CYS A 28 -8.12 -7.20 -3.04
C CYS A 28 -8.60 -7.77 -4.37
N GLY A 29 -8.53 -6.96 -5.42
CA GLY A 29 -9.13 -7.27 -6.72
C GLY A 29 -8.32 -6.64 -7.86
N GLY A 30 -7.09 -7.12 -8.02
CA GLY A 30 -6.13 -6.76 -9.06
C GLY A 30 -4.79 -7.42 -8.75
N LEU A 31 -4.15 -8.08 -9.72
CA LEU A 31 -2.88 -8.76 -9.50
C LEU A 31 -1.76 -7.71 -9.45
N ILE A 32 -1.19 -7.47 -8.27
CA ILE A 32 0.05 -6.71 -8.16
C ILE A 32 1.21 -7.62 -8.58
N ILE A 33 1.69 -7.46 -9.81
CA ILE A 33 2.89 -8.16 -10.30
C ILE A 33 4.10 -7.27 -10.08
N SER A 34 5.06 -7.77 -9.31
CA SER A 34 6.42 -7.25 -9.30
C SER A 34 7.37 -8.35 -9.78
N ASN A 35 8.06 -8.13 -10.90
CA ASN A 35 9.06 -9.06 -11.43
C ASN A 35 8.54 -10.51 -11.57
N GLY A 36 7.26 -10.69 -11.90
CA GLY A 36 6.63 -12.01 -12.00
C GLY A 36 6.24 -12.66 -10.66
N LYS A 37 6.43 -11.99 -9.52
CA LYS A 37 5.96 -12.46 -8.21
C LYS A 37 4.44 -12.29 -8.11
N VAL A 38 3.77 -13.35 -7.66
CA VAL A 38 2.34 -13.39 -7.34
C VAL A 38 2.20 -13.47 -5.82
N PHE A 39 1.43 -12.57 -5.23
CA PHE A 39 1.15 -12.58 -3.80
C PHE A 39 0.01 -13.54 -3.48
N THR A 40 0.20 -14.41 -2.48
CA THR A 40 -0.78 -15.46 -2.13
C THR A 40 -1.85 -14.96 -1.16
N THR A 41 -1.54 -13.91 -0.40
CA THR A 41 -2.47 -13.32 0.57
C THR A 41 -2.60 -11.83 0.31
N CYS A 42 -3.78 -11.28 0.56
CA CYS A 42 -4.02 -9.84 0.53
C CYS A 42 -5.03 -9.42 1.59
N ASN A 43 -4.77 -8.25 2.18
CA ASN A 43 -5.64 -7.60 3.15
C ASN A 43 -5.91 -6.16 2.72
N SER A 44 -7.18 -5.78 2.56
CA SER A 44 -7.58 -4.37 2.57
C SER A 44 -7.37 -3.84 3.99
N LEU A 45 -6.64 -2.74 4.13
CA LEU A 45 -6.40 -2.11 5.43
C LEU A 45 -7.59 -1.23 5.81
N PRO A 46 -7.93 -1.13 7.11
CA PRO A 46 -9.17 -0.48 7.55
C PRO A 46 -9.26 1.02 7.25
N TYR A 47 -8.15 1.66 6.87
CA TYR A 47 -8.07 3.10 6.65
C TYR A 47 -7.17 3.41 5.44
N LEU A 48 -7.31 4.64 4.92
CA LEU A 48 -6.50 5.22 3.86
C LEU A 48 -6.65 4.54 2.48
N SER A 49 -7.65 3.66 2.33
CA SER A 49 -7.87 2.88 1.11
C SER A 49 -6.61 2.11 0.66
N SER A 50 -5.83 1.66 1.64
CA SER A 50 -4.57 0.96 1.41
C SER A 50 -4.76 -0.57 1.40
N GLU A 51 -3.87 -1.27 0.71
CA GLU A 51 -3.85 -2.74 0.64
C GLU A 51 -2.46 -3.27 1.01
N LEU A 52 -2.43 -4.43 1.67
CA LEU A 52 -1.19 -5.18 1.92
C LEU A 52 -1.31 -6.58 1.32
N HIS A 53 -0.51 -6.81 0.29
CA HIS A 53 -0.33 -8.10 -0.35
C HIS A 53 0.96 -8.74 0.19
N TRP A 54 0.95 -10.05 0.44
CA TRP A 54 2.14 -10.73 0.96
C TRP A 54 2.16 -12.23 0.66
N THR A 55 3.38 -12.79 0.65
CA THR A 55 3.65 -14.23 0.57
C THR A 55 4.76 -14.57 1.56
N TYR A 56 4.49 -15.48 2.50
CA TYR A 56 5.49 -15.95 3.45
C TYR A 56 6.22 -17.19 2.93
N HIS A 57 7.55 -17.21 3.11
CA HIS A 57 8.43 -18.31 2.73
C HIS A 57 9.00 -18.96 3.99
N SER A 58 8.41 -20.08 4.42
CA SER A 58 8.80 -20.76 5.66
C SER A 58 10.18 -21.41 5.61
N THR A 59 10.76 -21.60 4.41
CA THR A 59 12.06 -22.24 4.22
C THR A 59 13.22 -21.38 4.69
N ASN A 60 13.06 -20.06 4.66
CA ASN A 60 14.09 -19.07 5.03
C ASN A 60 13.54 -17.94 5.91
N ASN A 61 12.30 -18.05 6.39
CA ASN A 61 11.63 -17.07 7.24
C ASN A 61 11.54 -15.65 6.62
N THR A 62 11.46 -15.56 5.30
CA THR A 62 11.27 -14.27 4.61
C THR A 62 9.82 -14.06 4.21
N VAL A 63 9.46 -12.81 3.99
CA VAL A 63 8.18 -12.41 3.43
C VAL A 63 8.42 -11.50 2.23
N ASP A 64 7.72 -11.77 1.14
CA ASP A 64 7.53 -10.81 0.07
C ASP A 64 6.29 -9.98 0.41
N ILE A 65 6.38 -8.66 0.32
CA ILE A 65 5.25 -7.74 0.52
C ILE A 65 5.08 -6.80 -0.67
N ALA A 66 3.83 -6.39 -0.90
CA ALA A 66 3.46 -5.23 -1.68
C ALA A 66 2.42 -4.41 -0.91
N TYR A 67 2.83 -3.25 -0.40
CA TYR A 67 1.93 -2.27 0.20
C TYR A 67 1.52 -1.25 -0.85
N GLN A 68 0.22 -1.09 -1.08
CA GLN A 68 -0.34 -0.16 -2.06
C GLN A 68 -1.19 0.90 -1.34
N ALA A 69 -1.02 2.16 -1.70
CA ALA A 69 -1.83 3.25 -1.15
C ALA A 69 -2.02 4.41 -2.15
N PRO A 70 -3.23 5.01 -2.20
CA PRO A 70 -3.56 6.07 -3.15
C PRO A 70 -3.17 7.47 -2.66
N VAL A 71 -2.21 8.11 -3.34
CA VAL A 71 -1.84 9.51 -3.09
C VAL A 71 -1.27 10.17 -4.35
N SER A 72 -1.30 11.50 -4.40
CA SER A 72 -0.67 12.25 -5.50
C SER A 72 0.84 11.95 -5.59
N SER A 73 1.41 12.07 -6.78
CA SER A 73 2.86 11.90 -7.00
C SER A 73 3.73 12.86 -6.19
N TYR A 74 3.17 13.97 -5.71
CA TYR A 74 3.87 14.92 -4.83
C TYR A 74 3.90 14.48 -3.36
N GLY A 75 3.06 13.52 -2.99
CA GLY A 75 2.96 12.98 -1.65
C GLY A 75 3.89 11.80 -1.41
N TRP A 76 3.64 11.13 -0.29
CA TRP A 76 4.42 10.00 0.19
C TRP A 76 3.51 8.93 0.79
N VAL A 77 3.99 7.70 0.80
CA VAL A 77 3.36 6.57 1.52
C VAL A 77 4.39 5.84 2.36
N ALA A 78 3.99 5.37 3.52
CA ALA A 78 4.84 4.65 4.45
C ALA A 78 4.17 3.33 4.88
N TRP A 79 4.97 2.28 4.96
CA TRP A 79 4.62 1.04 5.63
C TRP A 79 5.77 0.59 6.53
N ALA A 80 5.47 0.02 7.68
CA ALA A 80 6.48 -0.37 8.66
C ALA A 80 6.12 -1.64 9.42
N ILE A 81 7.14 -2.22 10.04
CA ILE A 81 7.00 -3.18 11.13
C ILE A 81 7.58 -2.53 12.39
N ASN A 82 6.84 -2.53 13.50
CA ASN A 82 7.40 -2.19 14.80
C ASN A 82 7.64 -3.49 15.60
N PRO A 83 8.91 -3.93 15.74
CA PRO A 83 9.23 -5.17 16.45
C PRO A 83 9.14 -5.04 17.97
N THR A 84 9.00 -3.82 18.51
CA THR A 84 9.09 -3.51 19.95
C THR A 84 7.82 -2.90 20.54
N GLY A 85 6.85 -2.50 19.72
CA GLY A 85 5.66 -1.78 20.19
C GLY A 85 4.53 -1.73 19.16
N THR A 86 3.46 -1.01 19.50
CA THR A 86 2.28 -0.83 18.64
C THR A 86 2.17 0.56 18.01
N GLU A 87 3.01 1.49 18.44
CA GLU A 87 2.99 2.89 18.04
C GLU A 87 4.10 3.19 17.01
N MET A 88 4.23 4.46 16.61
CA MET A 88 5.25 4.89 15.66
C MET A 88 6.69 4.77 16.20
N ASP A 89 6.89 4.95 17.51
CA ASP A 89 8.23 4.87 18.10
C ASP A 89 8.80 3.44 18.03
N GLY A 90 9.97 3.29 17.42
CA GLY A 90 10.59 1.99 17.11
C GLY A 90 10.13 1.36 15.78
N ALA A 91 9.28 2.03 15.01
CA ALA A 91 8.82 1.52 13.71
C ALA A 91 9.96 1.49 12.67
N ASN A 92 10.22 0.32 12.13
CA ASN A 92 11.17 0.08 11.04
C ASN A 92 10.43 0.26 9.72
N THR A 93 10.70 1.36 9.05
CA THR A 93 9.80 1.98 8.09
C THR A 93 10.38 1.98 6.69
N PHE A 94 9.53 1.68 5.72
CA PHE A 94 9.73 1.86 4.29
C PHE A 94 8.90 3.06 3.86
N LEU A 95 9.56 4.11 3.37
CA LEU A 95 8.90 5.31 2.85
C LEU A 95 9.11 5.42 1.35
N ALA A 96 8.03 5.54 0.59
CA ALA A 96 8.08 5.81 -0.85
C ALA A 96 7.56 7.20 -1.21
N PHE A 97 8.28 7.85 -2.10
CA PHE A 97 7.95 9.13 -2.72
C PHE A 97 8.71 9.29 -4.04
N HIS A 98 8.39 10.28 -4.86
CA HIS A 98 9.23 10.63 -6.01
C HIS A 98 10.48 11.37 -5.54
N ASP A 99 11.66 10.83 -5.82
CA ASP A 99 12.92 11.50 -5.51
C ASP A 99 13.15 12.75 -6.39
N ASN A 100 14.29 13.42 -6.17
CA ASN A 100 14.65 14.64 -6.92
C ASN A 100 14.80 14.43 -8.43
N SER A 101 14.93 13.17 -8.90
CA SER A 101 14.95 12.83 -10.33
C SER A 101 13.55 12.57 -10.90
N GLY A 102 12.51 12.62 -10.06
CA GLY A 102 11.13 12.35 -10.45
C GLY A 102 10.84 10.86 -10.61
N VAL A 103 11.63 9.99 -9.98
CA VAL A 103 11.43 8.54 -9.98
C VAL A 103 10.86 8.12 -8.62
N ALA A 104 9.85 7.25 -8.64
CA ALA A 104 9.32 6.66 -7.41
C ALA A 104 10.38 5.77 -6.76
N THR A 105 10.84 6.15 -5.57
CA THR A 105 11.92 5.50 -4.84
C THR A 105 11.46 5.17 -3.43
N VAL A 106 11.97 4.07 -2.86
CA VAL A 106 11.71 3.68 -1.46
C VAL A 106 13.01 3.78 -0.66
N TYR A 107 12.91 4.41 0.51
CA TYR A 107 13.98 4.51 1.50
C TYR A 107 13.56 3.81 2.79
N THR A 108 14.53 3.29 3.53
CA THR A 108 14.32 2.73 4.87
C THR A 108 14.83 3.63 5.98
N THR A 109 14.14 3.59 7.11
CA THR A 109 14.47 4.36 8.32
C THR A 109 13.89 3.71 9.58
N LYS A 110 14.53 3.88 10.74
CA LYS A 110 13.91 3.61 12.05
C LYS A 110 13.41 4.90 12.68
N LEU A 111 12.10 4.95 12.94
CA LEU A 111 11.48 6.11 13.59
C LEU A 111 11.73 6.06 15.10
N THR A 112 12.20 7.17 15.65
CA THR A 112 12.53 7.31 17.09
C THR A 112 11.79 8.46 17.79
N SER A 113 10.83 9.12 17.13
CA SER A 113 9.96 10.15 17.71
C SER A 113 8.81 10.56 16.75
N ARG A 114 8.00 11.56 17.13
CA ARG A 114 6.93 12.13 16.29
C ARG A 114 7.48 12.93 15.10
N GLY A 115 7.64 12.28 13.96
CA GLY A 115 7.93 12.93 12.67
C GLY A 115 8.99 12.18 11.87
N VAL A 116 9.06 12.46 10.58
CA VAL A 116 10.10 11.95 9.69
C VAL A 116 10.85 13.12 9.08
N ASN A 117 12.11 13.30 9.44
CA ASN A 117 12.99 14.33 8.89
C ASN A 117 13.95 13.73 7.84
N MET A 118 14.66 14.59 7.11
CA MET A 118 15.66 14.15 6.12
C MET A 118 16.79 13.29 6.73
N ASN A 119 17.17 13.56 7.98
CA ASN A 119 18.17 12.76 8.70
C ASN A 119 17.69 11.35 9.01
N ASP A 120 16.38 11.10 9.00
CA ASP A 120 15.82 9.78 9.24
C ASP A 120 16.08 8.88 8.01
N PHE A 121 16.17 9.44 6.79
CA PHE A 121 16.50 8.68 5.57
C PHE A 121 17.99 8.54 5.28
N LYS A 122 18.87 8.82 6.25
CA LYS A 122 20.34 8.78 6.07
C LYS A 122 20.77 7.50 5.36
N ASP A 123 21.19 7.68 4.11
CA ASP A 123 21.75 6.65 3.24
C ASP A 123 20.97 5.34 3.24
N ASP A 124 19.63 5.43 3.26
CA ASP A 124 18.77 4.24 3.21
C ASP A 124 19.04 3.29 4.40
N GLU A 125 18.70 3.75 5.61
CA GLU A 125 19.15 3.18 6.87
C GLU A 125 18.85 1.69 7.00
N LYS A 126 19.79 0.93 7.57
CA LYS A 126 19.57 -0.48 7.95
C LYS A 126 18.51 -0.60 9.04
N LEU A 127 17.47 -1.38 8.74
CA LEU A 127 16.44 -1.79 9.70
C LEU A 127 16.99 -2.84 10.68
N SER A 128 16.24 -3.14 11.74
CA SER A 128 16.58 -4.15 12.74
C SER A 128 16.43 -5.60 12.25
N PHE A 129 15.98 -5.78 11.00
CA PHE A 129 15.87 -7.04 10.29
C PHE A 129 16.40 -6.88 8.87
N ALA A 130 16.80 -7.97 8.24
CA ALA A 130 17.36 -7.92 6.89
C ALA A 130 16.27 -7.53 5.87
N VAL A 131 16.63 -6.64 4.95
CA VAL A 131 15.86 -6.32 3.75
C VAL A 131 16.69 -6.80 2.56
N HIS A 132 16.19 -7.82 1.87
CA HIS A 132 16.87 -8.48 0.76
C HIS A 132 16.61 -7.80 -0.59
N ASP A 133 15.43 -7.19 -0.72
CA ASP A 133 15.04 -6.43 -1.89
C ASP A 133 14.02 -5.36 -1.49
N LYS A 134 14.03 -4.22 -2.18
CA LYS A 134 12.98 -3.22 -2.10
C LYS A 134 12.92 -2.37 -3.35
N LYS A 135 11.72 -1.95 -3.72
CA LYS A 135 11.49 -0.97 -4.79
C LYS A 135 10.16 -0.27 -4.61
N ALA A 136 10.05 0.94 -5.15
CA ALA A 136 8.78 1.63 -5.27
C ALA A 136 8.33 1.65 -6.74
N MET A 137 7.02 1.73 -6.94
CA MET A 137 6.40 2.06 -8.21
C MET A 137 5.31 3.10 -7.97
N TYR A 138 5.08 3.95 -8.96
CA TYR A 138 3.91 4.81 -9.01
C TYR A 138 3.10 4.48 -10.26
N SER A 139 1.85 4.09 -10.10
CA SER A 139 0.97 3.70 -11.21
C SER A 139 -0.49 3.89 -10.81
N GLY A 140 -1.33 4.33 -11.74
CA GLY A 140 -2.78 4.44 -11.49
C GLY A 140 -3.20 5.45 -10.42
N ARG A 141 -2.27 6.33 -9.99
CA ARG A 141 -2.37 7.25 -8.83
C ARG A 141 -2.09 6.61 -7.46
N ASP A 142 -1.48 5.42 -7.47
CA ASP A 142 -1.09 4.71 -6.27
C ASP A 142 0.43 4.57 -6.23
N TYR A 143 0.99 4.69 -5.03
CA TYR A 143 2.32 4.14 -4.78
C TYR A 143 2.19 2.69 -4.36
N ILE A 144 3.18 1.90 -4.80
CA ILE A 144 3.34 0.50 -4.38
C ILE A 144 4.75 0.33 -3.87
N ILE A 145 4.89 -0.04 -2.59
CA ILE A 145 6.15 -0.44 -1.97
C ILE A 145 6.25 -1.96 -2.05
N TYR A 146 7.27 -2.44 -2.74
CA TYR A 146 7.66 -3.85 -2.73
C TYR A 146 8.85 -4.04 -1.81
N ALA A 147 8.84 -5.13 -1.03
CA ALA A 147 10.02 -5.55 -0.29
C ALA A 147 10.08 -7.07 -0.11
N THR A 148 11.29 -7.59 0.04
CA THR A 148 11.56 -8.93 0.57
C THR A 148 12.36 -8.74 1.85
N LEU A 149 11.88 -9.25 2.98
CA LEU A 149 12.50 -9.01 4.28
C LEU A 149 12.40 -10.23 5.20
N ASP A 150 13.32 -10.30 6.18
CA ASP A 150 13.23 -11.25 7.29
C ASP A 150 12.15 -10.81 8.26
N LEU A 151 11.31 -11.74 8.71
CA LEU A 151 10.34 -11.43 9.76
C LEU A 151 11.03 -11.32 11.13
N PRO A 152 11.00 -10.14 11.80
CA PRO A 152 11.66 -9.98 13.08
C PRO A 152 11.02 -10.87 14.14
N ASN A 153 11.82 -11.20 15.16
CA ASN A 153 11.42 -12.04 16.29
C ASN A 153 10.96 -13.47 15.91
N ASN A 154 11.30 -13.95 14.70
CA ASN A 154 10.89 -15.26 14.18
C ASN A 154 9.37 -15.50 14.29
N ASN A 155 8.57 -14.46 14.05
CA ASN A 155 7.12 -14.48 14.22
C ASN A 155 6.42 -14.08 12.92
N THR A 156 5.34 -14.76 12.54
CA THR A 156 4.52 -14.38 11.39
C THR A 156 3.45 -13.34 11.74
N LYS A 157 3.19 -13.12 13.03
CA LYS A 157 2.34 -12.04 13.53
C LYS A 157 3.20 -10.81 13.82
N GLN A 158 3.13 -9.85 12.91
CA GLN A 158 3.86 -8.59 13.02
C GLN A 158 2.94 -7.45 13.38
N ASN A 159 3.43 -6.51 14.19
CA ASN A 159 2.77 -5.22 14.33
C ASN A 159 3.19 -4.35 13.15
N THR A 160 2.27 -4.13 12.21
CA THR A 160 2.53 -3.29 11.03
C THR A 160 1.93 -1.91 11.21
N LEU A 161 2.63 -0.88 10.74
CA LEU A 161 2.08 0.48 10.68
C LEU A 161 2.01 0.97 9.24
N TRP A 162 1.07 1.86 8.94
CA TRP A 162 1.00 2.50 7.63
C TRP A 162 0.43 3.91 7.71
N GLN A 163 0.81 4.74 6.72
CA GLN A 163 0.30 6.08 6.54
C GLN A 163 0.57 6.60 5.12
N GLN A 164 -0.08 7.70 4.76
CA GLN A 164 0.25 8.51 3.60
C GLN A 164 0.14 10.00 3.92
N GLY A 165 0.79 10.84 3.13
CA GLY A 165 0.71 12.29 3.28
C GLY A 165 0.79 13.04 1.96
N PRO A 166 0.25 14.27 1.93
CA PRO A 166 0.01 14.99 0.67
C PRO A 166 1.27 15.55 0.02
N SER A 167 2.35 15.77 0.78
CA SER A 167 3.56 16.40 0.24
C SER A 167 4.86 16.00 0.96
N MET A 168 5.97 16.11 0.25
CA MET A 168 7.31 16.21 0.81
C MET A 168 7.71 17.70 0.91
N SER A 169 8.28 18.14 2.03
CA SER A 169 8.75 19.51 2.22
C SER A 169 10.17 19.50 2.77
N ASN A 170 11.12 20.14 2.06
CA ASN A 170 12.56 20.07 2.38
C ASN A 170 13.07 18.62 2.55
N GLY A 171 12.47 17.71 1.78
CA GLY A 171 12.65 16.26 1.82
C GLY A 171 12.37 15.60 3.17
N ALA A 172 11.56 16.23 4.01
CA ALA A 172 10.84 15.59 5.09
C ALA A 172 9.40 15.29 4.63
N ALA A 173 8.85 14.17 5.09
CA ALA A 173 7.44 13.88 4.90
C ALA A 173 6.61 14.91 5.68
N SER A 174 5.65 15.57 5.01
CA SER A 174 4.73 16.48 5.69
C SER A 174 3.98 15.74 6.79
N SER A 175 3.66 16.42 7.90
CA SER A 175 2.78 15.85 8.92
C SER A 175 1.49 15.30 8.29
N HIS A 176 1.10 14.10 8.71
CA HIS A 176 -0.16 13.49 8.34
C HIS A 176 -1.19 13.70 9.45
N ASP A 177 -2.47 13.49 9.15
CA ASP A 177 -3.52 13.57 10.15
C ASP A 177 -3.28 12.50 11.24
N THR A 178 -3.43 12.89 12.50
CA THR A 178 -3.37 12.02 13.69
C THR A 178 -4.74 11.74 14.27
N ARG A 179 -5.81 12.36 13.74
CA ARG A 179 -7.20 12.26 14.25
C ARG A 179 -8.00 11.11 13.68
N THR A 180 -7.43 10.28 12.82
CA THR A 180 -8.10 9.11 12.25
C THR A 180 -7.35 7.83 12.58
N GLY A 181 -7.87 7.10 13.58
CA GLY A 181 -7.65 5.66 13.76
C GLY A 181 -7.07 5.25 15.11
N SER A 182 -7.88 4.54 15.90
CA SER A 182 -7.34 3.59 16.87
C SER A 182 -6.85 2.35 16.11
N GLY A 183 -5.56 1.99 16.28
CA GLY A 183 -4.91 0.82 15.69
C GLY A 183 -4.03 1.13 14.48
N ASN A 184 -2.84 0.51 14.43
CA ASN A 184 -1.87 0.29 13.32
C ASN A 184 -1.66 1.38 12.24
N ILE A 185 -2.20 2.57 12.40
CA ILE A 185 -1.75 3.77 11.69
C ILE A 185 -0.52 4.28 12.45
N PHE A 186 0.36 5.04 11.79
CA PHE A 186 1.35 5.87 12.50
C PHE A 186 0.64 6.90 13.40
N GLY A 187 0.07 6.43 14.50
CA GLY A 187 -0.49 7.17 15.60
C GLY A 187 0.56 7.24 16.71
N CYS A 188 0.37 8.21 17.58
CA CYS A 188 1.35 8.58 18.57
C CYS A 188 0.81 8.52 20.00
#